data_AF-A0A317ITB5-F1
#
_entry.id   AF-A0A317ITB5-F1
#
_cell.length_a   1.000
_cell.length_b   1.000
_cell.length_c   1.000
_cell.angle_alpha   90.00
_cell.angle_beta   90.00
_cell.angle_gamma   90.00
#
_symmetry.space_group_name_H-M   'P 1'
#
loop_
_entity.id
_entity.type
_entity.pdbx_description
1 polymer ?
#
loop_
_entity_poly.entity_id
_entity_poly.type
_entity_poly.pdbx_seq_one_letter_code
_entity_poly.pdbx_strand_id
1 'polypeptide(L)'
;MMNFLVVKWKRFARWMDFNPPYALTASEWRSFEYEFQQEAPIRFFFKHRLPKLYRPVLWKYKGIKDWIRYRTIDRYHVIETGLKPGYHEFDEKILYGSFTMLKDFVEIEVASHFHVQNRDEFPYSKKEKLPLYRRLFYRRPDLGIKHLEWEATLDDPSLPPTQQFPSQAIAAREILKLYRWWVDTRPKRDYSNNLKYDHQGFEMGSLDDDFDHTAEDFIAYHKRFDEIEENRIEWDKEDDEMLIRLVKIRQVIWT
;
A
#
# COMPACT_ATOMS: atom_id res chain seq x y z
N MET A 1 9.72 -12.78 -37.83
CA MET A 1 9.62 -14.14 -37.24
C MET A 1 8.61 -14.26 -36.10
N MET A 2 8.50 -13.27 -35.19
CA MET A 2 7.55 -13.27 -34.06
C MET A 2 6.06 -13.37 -34.45
N ASN A 3 5.62 -12.69 -35.52
CA ASN A 3 4.21 -12.72 -35.96
C ASN A 3 3.73 -14.09 -36.46
N PHE A 4 4.60 -14.91 -37.06
CA PHE A 4 4.21 -16.20 -37.62
C PHE A 4 3.95 -17.25 -36.51
N LEU A 5 4.76 -17.22 -35.45
CA LEU A 5 4.58 -18.06 -34.28
C LEU A 5 3.28 -17.71 -33.54
N VAL A 6 2.99 -16.41 -33.35
CA VAL A 6 1.75 -15.94 -32.70
C VAL A 6 0.50 -16.39 -33.46
N VAL A 7 0.50 -16.32 -34.80
CA VAL A 7 -0.65 -16.75 -35.62
C VAL A 7 -0.88 -18.27 -35.55
N LYS A 8 0.19 -19.08 -35.63
CA LYS A 8 0.08 -20.54 -35.48
C LYS A 8 -0.40 -20.94 -34.10
N TRP A 9 0.07 -20.24 -33.06
CA TRP A 9 -0.36 -20.48 -31.68
C TRP A 9 -1.84 -20.15 -31.46
N LYS A 10 -2.33 -19.04 -32.01
CA LYS A 10 -3.76 -18.69 -31.97
C LYS A 10 -4.65 -19.71 -32.69
N ARG A 11 -4.18 -20.31 -33.78
CA ARG A 11 -4.90 -21.36 -34.51
C ARG A 11 -4.94 -22.68 -33.72
N PHE A 12 -3.82 -23.04 -33.09
CA PHE A 12 -3.74 -24.19 -32.20
C PHE A 12 -4.61 -24.02 -30.94
N ALA A 13 -4.58 -22.85 -30.31
CA ALA A 13 -5.43 -22.53 -29.16
C ALA A 13 -6.92 -22.63 -29.51
N ARG A 14 -7.35 -22.07 -30.66
CA ARG A 14 -8.72 -22.23 -31.14
C ARG A 14 -9.09 -23.69 -31.44
N TRP A 15 -8.15 -24.48 -31.98
CA TRP A 15 -8.37 -25.91 -32.21
C TRP A 15 -8.54 -26.70 -30.89
N MET A 16 -7.90 -26.25 -29.81
CA MET A 16 -8.02 -26.83 -28.47
C MET A 16 -9.34 -26.50 -27.75
N ASP A 17 -10.12 -25.53 -28.25
CA ASP A 17 -11.42 -25.18 -27.68
C ASP A 17 -12.52 -26.07 -28.24
N PHE A 18 -12.94 -27.03 -27.42
CA PHE A 18 -14.12 -27.87 -27.66
C PHE A 18 -15.38 -27.14 -27.15
N ASN A 19 -15.67 -25.96 -27.74
CA ASN A 19 -16.85 -25.10 -27.48
C ASN A 19 -17.57 -25.34 -26.14
N PRO A 20 -16.94 -24.99 -25.00
CA PRO A 20 -17.57 -25.22 -23.71
C PRO A 20 -18.82 -24.33 -23.58
N PRO A 21 -19.93 -24.87 -23.06
CA PRO A 21 -21.12 -24.07 -22.76
C PRO A 21 -20.81 -23.01 -21.72
N TYR A 22 -21.52 -21.87 -21.81
CA TYR A 22 -21.25 -20.69 -20.98
C TYR A 22 -21.48 -20.97 -19.49
N ALA A 23 -22.54 -21.72 -19.16
CA ALA A 23 -22.83 -22.18 -17.82
C ALA A 23 -23.57 -23.51 -17.90
N LEU A 24 -23.25 -24.42 -16.97
CA LEU A 24 -23.91 -25.71 -16.81
C LEU A 24 -24.02 -26.05 -15.33
N THR A 25 -24.99 -26.90 -15.00
CA THR A 25 -25.05 -27.56 -13.69
C THR A 25 -23.91 -28.57 -13.54
N ALA A 26 -23.61 -28.97 -12.30
CA ALA A 26 -22.49 -29.90 -12.03
C ALA A 26 -22.65 -31.26 -12.72
N SER A 27 -23.87 -31.75 -12.92
CA SER A 27 -24.14 -32.99 -13.66
C SER A 27 -23.88 -32.84 -15.15
N GLU A 28 -24.33 -31.74 -15.74
CA GLU A 28 -24.12 -31.46 -17.16
C GLU A 28 -22.64 -31.25 -17.48
N TRP A 29 -21.87 -30.64 -16.57
CA TRP A 29 -20.42 -30.53 -16.71
C TRP A 29 -19.73 -31.90 -16.77
N ARG A 30 -20.21 -32.90 -16.02
CA ARG A 30 -19.67 -34.27 -16.08
C ARG A 30 -20.01 -34.95 -17.40
N SER A 31 -21.24 -34.76 -17.88
CA SER A 31 -21.66 -35.29 -19.19
C SER A 31 -20.83 -34.69 -20.32
N PHE A 32 -20.62 -33.37 -20.30
CA PHE A 32 -19.75 -32.68 -21.24
C PHE A 32 -18.30 -33.16 -21.15
N GLU A 33 -17.76 -33.38 -19.94
CA GLU A 33 -16.40 -33.89 -19.77
C GLU A 33 -16.25 -35.31 -20.35
N TYR A 34 -17.28 -36.15 -20.20
CA TYR A 34 -17.33 -37.48 -20.80
C TYR A 34 -17.41 -37.43 -22.33
N GLU A 35 -18.31 -36.62 -22.88
CA GLU A 35 -18.45 -36.42 -24.33
C GLU A 35 -17.15 -35.90 -24.95
N PHE A 36 -16.53 -34.88 -24.33
CA PHE A 36 -15.26 -34.34 -24.78
C PHE A 36 -14.12 -35.38 -24.75
N GLN A 37 -14.11 -36.25 -23.74
CA GLN A 37 -13.16 -37.35 -23.65
C GLN A 37 -13.34 -38.37 -24.79
N GLN A 38 -14.58 -38.66 -25.20
CA GLN A 38 -14.89 -39.60 -26.28
C GLN A 38 -14.64 -39.02 -27.67
N GLU A 39 -15.11 -37.79 -27.93
CA GLU A 39 -15.06 -37.18 -29.26
C GLU A 39 -13.68 -36.63 -29.61
N ALA A 40 -12.94 -36.13 -28.63
CA ALA A 40 -11.64 -35.51 -28.86
C ALA A 40 -10.60 -35.91 -27.78
N PRO A 41 -10.23 -37.20 -27.67
CA PRO A 41 -9.39 -37.73 -26.60
C PRO A 41 -8.00 -37.07 -26.54
N ILE A 42 -7.42 -36.72 -27.70
CA ILE A 42 -6.13 -36.02 -27.76
C ILE A 42 -6.26 -34.61 -27.18
N ARG A 43 -7.30 -33.85 -27.56
CA ARG A 43 -7.53 -32.49 -27.03
C ARG A 43 -7.85 -32.53 -25.53
N PHE A 44 -8.68 -33.49 -25.12
CA PHE A 44 -8.98 -33.77 -23.72
C PHE A 44 -7.72 -34.06 -22.91
N PHE A 45 -6.81 -34.89 -23.45
CA PHE A 45 -5.54 -35.18 -22.80
C PHE A 45 -4.73 -33.90 -22.53
N PHE A 46 -4.53 -33.05 -23.54
CA PHE A 46 -3.78 -31.80 -23.38
C PHE A 46 -4.46 -30.76 -22.47
N LYS A 47 -5.81 -30.70 -22.45
CA LYS A 47 -6.56 -29.71 -21.68
C LYS A 47 -6.82 -30.12 -20.23
N HIS A 48 -7.09 -31.41 -19.97
CA HIS A 48 -7.51 -31.91 -18.65
C HIS A 48 -6.49 -32.83 -17.98
N ARG A 49 -5.84 -33.75 -18.72
CA ARG A 49 -4.90 -34.72 -18.11
C ARG A 49 -3.48 -34.18 -17.97
N LEU A 50 -2.92 -33.58 -19.02
CA LEU A 50 -1.55 -33.08 -19.03
C LEU A 50 -1.32 -32.03 -17.93
N PRO A 51 -2.21 -31.04 -17.70
CA PRO A 51 -2.05 -30.10 -16.59
C PRO A 51 -2.07 -30.77 -15.23
N LYS A 52 -2.87 -31.82 -15.02
CA LYS A 52 -2.88 -32.56 -13.74
C LYS A 52 -1.53 -33.26 -13.47
N LEU A 53 -0.79 -33.64 -14.52
CA LEU A 53 0.53 -34.28 -14.39
C LEU A 53 1.62 -33.28 -13.98
N TYR A 54 1.68 -32.10 -14.60
CA TYR A 54 2.76 -31.14 -14.34
C TYR A 54 2.43 -30.08 -13.28
N ARG A 55 1.14 -29.82 -12.97
CA ARG A 55 0.73 -28.84 -11.94
C ARG A 55 1.35 -29.09 -10.57
N PRO A 56 1.44 -30.33 -10.04
CA PRO A 56 2.08 -30.58 -8.75
C PRO A 56 3.55 -30.14 -8.73
N VAL A 57 4.28 -30.36 -9.83
CA VAL A 57 5.68 -29.93 -9.97
C VAL A 57 5.76 -28.41 -10.07
N LEU A 58 4.93 -27.79 -10.90
CA LEU A 58 4.86 -26.33 -11.01
C LEU A 58 4.50 -25.66 -9.68
N TRP A 59 3.56 -26.23 -8.92
CA TRP A 59 3.16 -25.69 -7.62
C TRP A 59 4.27 -25.85 -6.57
N LYS A 60 5.02 -26.95 -6.58
CA LYS A 60 6.22 -27.08 -5.74
C LYS A 60 7.27 -26.03 -6.10
N TYR A 61 7.56 -25.85 -7.40
CA TYR A 61 8.50 -24.82 -7.85
C TYR A 61 8.02 -23.41 -7.47
N LYS A 62 6.74 -23.12 -7.68
CA LYS A 62 6.13 -21.85 -7.28
C LYS A 62 6.24 -21.65 -5.77
N GLY A 63 5.96 -22.68 -4.96
CA GLY A 63 6.12 -22.64 -3.51
C GLY A 63 7.55 -22.35 -3.07
N ILE A 64 8.55 -22.96 -3.71
CA ILE A 64 9.97 -22.66 -3.44
C ILE A 64 10.31 -21.22 -3.83
N LYS A 65 9.87 -20.78 -5.01
CA LYS A 65 10.09 -19.41 -5.50
C LYS A 65 9.45 -18.38 -4.56
N ASP A 66 8.20 -18.61 -4.16
CA ASP A 66 7.46 -17.74 -3.26
C ASP A 66 8.09 -17.76 -1.86
N TRP A 67 8.55 -18.91 -1.36
CA TRP A 67 9.30 -19.01 -0.12
C TRP A 67 10.58 -18.18 -0.13
N ILE A 68 11.39 -18.28 -1.19
CA ILE A 68 12.59 -17.44 -1.35
C ILE A 68 12.17 -15.97 -1.37
N ARG A 69 11.21 -15.62 -2.23
CA ARG A 69 10.75 -14.25 -2.41
C ARG A 69 10.27 -13.61 -1.10
N TYR A 70 9.41 -14.28 -0.34
CA TYR A 70 8.85 -13.73 0.90
C TYR A 70 9.82 -13.76 2.08
N ARG A 71 10.89 -14.56 1.98
CA ARG A 71 11.96 -14.58 2.98
C ARG A 71 13.02 -13.51 2.73
N THR A 72 13.33 -13.22 1.46
CA THR A 72 14.49 -12.36 1.11
C THR A 72 14.11 -11.00 0.54
N ILE A 73 12.99 -10.89 -0.19
CA ILE A 73 12.58 -9.67 -0.91
C ILE A 73 11.35 -9.07 -0.23
N ASP A 74 10.22 -9.76 -0.31
CA ASP A 74 8.91 -9.27 0.11
C ASP A 74 8.62 -9.74 1.56
N ARG A 75 9.34 -9.15 2.51
CA ARG A 75 9.27 -9.53 3.93
C ARG A 75 8.04 -8.94 4.62
N TYR A 76 6.87 -9.53 4.43
CA TYR A 76 5.58 -9.07 4.99
C TYR A 76 5.54 -8.85 6.52
N HIS A 77 6.46 -9.46 7.27
CA HIS A 77 6.55 -9.33 8.73
C HIS A 77 7.43 -8.14 9.16
N VAL A 78 8.12 -7.50 8.23
CA VAL A 78 8.99 -6.36 8.49
C VAL A 78 8.23 -5.10 8.12
N ILE A 79 8.08 -4.20 9.09
CA ILE A 79 7.48 -2.89 8.87
C ILE A 79 8.59 -1.93 8.45
N GLU A 80 8.44 -1.34 7.26
CA GLU A 80 9.32 -0.28 6.79
C GLU A 80 8.85 1.05 7.38
N THR A 81 9.69 1.72 8.18
CA THR A 81 9.31 2.98 8.84
C THR A 81 9.39 4.20 7.92
N GLY A 82 10.14 4.11 6.81
CA GLY A 82 10.39 5.25 5.92
C GLY A 82 11.29 6.35 6.50
N LEU A 83 11.85 6.14 7.71
CA LEU A 83 12.81 7.03 8.34
C LEU A 83 14.15 7.03 7.59
N LYS A 84 14.85 8.17 7.61
CA LYS A 84 16.21 8.26 7.05
C LYS A 84 17.19 7.43 7.89
N PRO A 85 18.32 6.98 7.33
CA PRO A 85 19.35 6.33 8.14
C PRO A 85 19.87 7.29 9.23
N GLY A 86 19.79 6.87 10.49
CA GLY A 86 20.16 7.69 11.64
C GLY A 86 19.70 7.08 12.96
N TYR A 87 20.06 7.73 14.06
CA TYR A 87 19.45 7.44 15.35
C TYR A 87 18.05 8.06 15.39
N HIS A 88 17.08 7.27 15.83
CA HIS A 88 15.71 7.67 16.01
C HIS A 88 15.23 7.07 17.32
N GLU A 89 14.44 7.84 18.07
CA GLU A 89 13.82 7.38 19.30
C GLU A 89 12.75 6.31 19.01
N PHE A 90 12.38 5.56 20.05
CA PHE A 90 11.49 4.40 19.89
C PHE A 90 10.04 4.80 19.59
N ASP A 91 9.58 5.88 20.20
CA ASP A 91 8.29 6.53 19.94
C ASP A 91 8.14 6.96 18.48
N GLU A 92 9.16 7.62 17.91
CA GLU A 92 9.17 8.04 16.51
C GLU A 92 9.07 6.81 15.58
N LYS A 93 9.79 5.72 15.90
CA LYS A 93 9.69 4.47 15.14
C LYS A 93 8.29 3.85 15.21
N ILE A 94 7.62 3.89 16.36
CA ILE A 94 6.24 3.40 16.51
C ILE A 94 5.30 4.21 15.63
N LEU A 95 5.41 5.54 15.68
CA LEU A 95 4.55 6.43 14.92
C LEU A 95 4.75 6.25 13.41
N TYR A 96 6.00 6.34 12.95
CA TYR A 96 6.35 6.17 11.53
C TYR A 96 6.03 4.77 11.01
N GLY A 97 6.30 3.72 11.78
CA GLY A 97 5.93 2.36 11.41
C GLY A 97 4.42 2.23 11.23
N SER A 98 3.64 2.70 12.19
CA SER A 98 2.17 2.60 12.17
C SER A 98 1.55 3.37 11.01
N PHE A 99 1.96 4.61 10.80
CA PHE A 99 1.41 5.44 9.71
C PHE A 99 1.97 5.07 8.34
N THR A 100 3.16 4.49 8.24
CA THR A 100 3.64 3.92 6.97
C THR A 100 2.80 2.70 6.58
N MET A 101 2.38 1.86 7.53
CA MET A 101 1.41 0.79 7.25
C MET A 101 0.07 1.35 6.75
N LEU A 102 -0.45 2.42 7.36
CA LEU A 102 -1.66 3.10 6.87
C LEU A 102 -1.46 3.62 5.44
N LYS A 103 -0.32 4.26 5.17
CA LYS A 103 0.03 4.78 3.85
C LYS A 103 0.09 3.65 2.81
N ASP A 104 0.71 2.53 3.15
CA ASP A 104 0.84 1.36 2.28
C ASP A 104 -0.53 0.75 1.98
N PHE A 105 -1.38 0.64 2.99
CA PHE A 105 -2.76 0.20 2.82
C PHE A 105 -3.52 1.06 1.80
N VAL A 106 -3.47 2.39 1.92
CA VAL A 106 -4.17 3.29 0.99
C VAL A 106 -3.55 3.27 -0.41
N GLU A 107 -2.22 3.38 -0.51
CA GLU A 107 -1.53 3.56 -1.78
C GLU A 107 -1.34 2.27 -2.59
N ILE A 108 -1.40 1.11 -1.95
CA ILE A 108 -1.16 -0.20 -2.58
C ILE A 108 -2.44 -1.02 -2.57
N GLU A 109 -2.99 -1.35 -1.40
CA GLU A 109 -4.09 -2.32 -1.28
C GLU A 109 -5.41 -1.73 -1.78
N VAL A 110 -5.83 -0.59 -1.22
CA VAL A 110 -7.06 0.10 -1.64
C VAL A 110 -6.97 0.53 -3.10
N ALA A 111 -5.82 1.06 -3.52
CA ALA A 111 -5.58 1.42 -4.90
C ALA A 111 -5.66 0.21 -5.86
N SER A 112 -5.18 -0.96 -5.44
CA SER A 112 -5.27 -2.21 -6.20
C SER A 112 -6.71 -2.68 -6.34
N HIS A 113 -7.51 -2.63 -5.26
CA HIS A 113 -8.93 -2.95 -5.30
C HIS A 113 -9.70 -2.07 -6.30
N PHE A 114 -9.53 -0.75 -6.21
CA PHE A 114 -10.19 0.18 -7.13
C PHE A 114 -9.77 -0.04 -8.59
N HIS A 115 -8.49 -0.33 -8.82
CA HIS A 115 -7.97 -0.65 -10.14
C HIS A 115 -8.57 -1.94 -10.72
N VAL A 116 -8.77 -2.97 -9.91
CA VAL A 116 -9.35 -4.24 -10.34
C VAL A 116 -10.85 -4.10 -10.65
N GLN A 117 -11.57 -3.26 -9.90
CA GLN A 117 -12.97 -2.96 -10.16
C GLN A 117 -13.16 -2.14 -11.45
N ASN A 118 -12.25 -1.19 -11.71
CA ASN A 118 -12.33 -0.25 -12.84
C ASN A 118 -11.31 -0.56 -13.93
N ARG A 119 -11.18 -1.84 -14.32
CA ARG A 119 -10.17 -2.30 -15.29
C ARG A 119 -10.28 -1.65 -16.67
N ASP A 120 -11.48 -1.28 -17.09
CA ASP A 120 -11.72 -0.66 -18.39
C ASP A 120 -11.17 0.76 -18.45
N GLU A 121 -11.30 1.51 -17.35
CA GLU A 121 -10.76 2.87 -17.22
C GLU A 121 -9.25 2.86 -16.94
N PHE A 122 -8.77 1.86 -16.20
CA PHE A 122 -7.36 1.71 -15.81
C PHE A 122 -6.78 0.37 -16.30
N PRO A 123 -6.48 0.21 -17.60
CA PRO A 123 -5.94 -1.06 -18.12
C PRO A 123 -4.52 -1.35 -17.63
N TYR A 124 -4.26 -2.61 -17.27
CA TYR A 124 -2.94 -3.13 -16.85
C TYR A 124 -1.83 -2.91 -17.88
N SER A 125 -2.15 -2.74 -19.18
CA SER A 125 -1.16 -2.54 -20.25
C SER A 125 -0.28 -1.29 -20.04
N LYS A 126 -0.72 -0.32 -19.22
CA LYS A 126 0.13 0.81 -18.83
C LYS A 126 1.21 0.44 -17.81
N LYS A 127 1.08 -0.67 -17.06
CA LYS A 127 2.14 -1.19 -16.18
C LYS A 127 3.36 -1.69 -16.96
N GLU A 128 3.17 -2.13 -18.21
CA GLU A 128 4.27 -2.55 -19.08
C GLU A 128 5.15 -1.39 -19.56
N LYS A 129 4.64 -0.15 -19.53
CA LYS A 129 5.45 1.04 -19.85
C LYS A 129 6.17 1.62 -18.64
N LEU A 130 5.94 1.08 -17.43
CA LEU A 130 6.65 1.52 -16.23
C LEU A 130 8.02 0.83 -16.16
N PRO A 131 9.09 1.58 -15.79
CA PRO A 131 10.39 1.02 -15.50
C PRO A 131 10.31 -0.14 -14.49
N LEU A 132 11.21 -1.12 -14.60
CA LEU A 132 11.21 -2.34 -13.78
C LEU A 132 11.10 -2.06 -12.27
N TYR A 133 11.78 -1.02 -11.78
CA TYR A 133 11.75 -0.63 -10.37
C TYR A 133 10.36 -0.11 -9.92
N ARG A 134 9.61 0.59 -10.79
CA ARG A 134 8.23 1.01 -10.50
C ARG A 134 7.21 -0.13 -10.55
N ARG A 135 7.55 -1.25 -11.20
CA ARG A 135 6.71 -2.45 -11.18
C ARG A 135 6.80 -3.22 -9.86
N LEU A 136 7.93 -3.09 -9.15
CA LEU A 136 8.15 -3.69 -7.83
C LEU A 136 7.47 -2.90 -6.71
N PHE A 137 7.34 -1.57 -6.86
CA PHE A 137 6.78 -0.67 -5.85
C PHE A 137 5.60 0.14 -6.41
N TYR A 138 4.61 -0.54 -7.00
CA TYR A 138 3.47 0.12 -7.65
C TYR A 138 2.53 0.76 -6.61
N ARG A 139 2.82 2.01 -6.25
CA ARG A 139 1.99 2.87 -5.40
C ARG A 139 1.15 3.83 -6.24
N ARG A 140 -0.14 3.94 -5.93
CA ARG A 140 -1.12 4.80 -6.63
C ARG A 140 -2.01 5.52 -5.61
N PRO A 141 -1.50 6.59 -4.95
CA PRO A 141 -2.29 7.35 -3.98
C PRO A 141 -3.58 7.91 -4.60
N ASP A 142 -3.54 8.28 -5.87
CA ASP A 142 -4.68 8.80 -6.63
C ASP A 142 -5.87 7.83 -6.67
N LEU A 143 -5.60 6.53 -6.85
CA LEU A 143 -6.66 5.52 -6.89
C LEU A 143 -7.15 5.15 -5.49
N GLY A 144 -6.22 5.11 -4.52
CA GLY A 144 -6.55 4.87 -3.11
C GLY A 144 -7.50 5.94 -2.55
N ILE A 145 -7.18 7.22 -2.78
CA ILE A 145 -8.01 8.36 -2.36
C ILE A 145 -9.38 8.30 -3.05
N LYS A 146 -9.44 8.07 -4.37
CA LYS A 146 -10.72 7.98 -5.10
C LYS A 146 -11.63 6.88 -4.56
N HIS A 147 -11.07 5.73 -4.20
CA HIS A 147 -11.83 4.64 -3.61
C HIS A 147 -12.41 5.05 -2.26
N LEU A 148 -11.59 5.62 -1.37
CA LEU A 148 -12.04 6.07 -0.06
C LEU A 148 -13.08 7.19 -0.15
N GLU A 149 -12.93 8.09 -1.13
CA GLU A 149 -13.93 9.15 -1.40
C GLU A 149 -15.26 8.56 -1.84
N TRP A 150 -15.25 7.51 -2.66
CA TRP A 150 -16.47 6.75 -3.02
C TRP A 150 -17.03 5.97 -1.82
N GLU A 151 -16.20 5.28 -1.04
CA GLU A 151 -16.66 4.56 0.16
C GLU A 151 -17.29 5.51 1.17
N ALA A 152 -16.75 6.73 1.29
CA ALA A 152 -17.27 7.78 2.14
C ALA A 152 -18.66 8.28 1.74
N THR A 153 -19.20 7.91 0.56
CA THR A 153 -20.58 8.24 0.14
C THR A 153 -21.57 7.10 0.36
N LEU A 154 -21.15 5.96 0.90
CA LEU A 154 -22.02 4.78 1.08
C LEU A 154 -23.10 4.94 2.17
N ASP A 155 -23.14 6.05 2.88
CA ASP A 155 -24.20 6.40 3.85
C ASP A 155 -25.26 7.36 3.29
N ASP A 156 -25.19 7.70 2.00
CA ASP A 156 -26.16 8.59 1.36
C ASP A 156 -27.58 7.98 1.39
N PRO A 157 -28.59 8.67 1.97
CA PRO A 157 -29.96 8.19 2.04
C PRO A 157 -30.63 8.04 0.66
N SER A 158 -30.07 8.63 -0.40
CA SER A 158 -30.55 8.46 -1.78
C SER A 158 -30.24 7.07 -2.36
N LEU A 159 -29.30 6.33 -1.78
CA LEU A 159 -28.95 4.98 -2.21
C LEU A 159 -30.01 3.95 -1.77
N PRO A 160 -30.23 2.87 -2.53
CA PRO A 160 -31.05 1.75 -2.07
C PRO A 160 -30.52 1.17 -0.75
N PRO A 161 -31.37 0.73 0.20
CA PRO A 161 -30.91 0.17 1.47
C PRO A 161 -29.96 -1.04 1.33
N THR A 162 -30.00 -1.76 0.22
CA THR A 162 -29.09 -2.87 -0.08
C THR A 162 -27.68 -2.44 -0.47
N GLN A 163 -27.48 -1.15 -0.77
CA GLN A 163 -26.21 -0.54 -1.18
C GLN A 163 -25.68 0.44 -0.14
N GLN A 164 -26.44 0.71 0.93
CA GLN A 164 -26.02 1.56 2.03
C GLN A 164 -25.14 0.79 3.01
N PHE A 165 -23.96 1.34 3.30
CA PHE A 165 -23.03 0.79 4.28
C PHE A 165 -22.46 1.91 5.17
N PRO A 166 -23.23 2.43 6.15
CA PRO A 166 -22.83 3.59 6.93
C PRO A 166 -21.55 3.40 7.75
N SER A 167 -21.34 2.19 8.29
CA SER A 167 -20.12 1.86 9.03
C SER A 167 -18.86 1.96 8.17
N GLN A 168 -18.95 1.53 6.91
CA GLN A 168 -17.86 1.61 5.93
C GLN A 168 -17.58 3.06 5.54
N ALA A 169 -18.63 3.87 5.33
CA ALA A 169 -18.48 5.29 5.02
C ALA A 169 -17.78 6.07 6.15
N ILE A 170 -18.16 5.81 7.40
CA ILE A 170 -17.52 6.43 8.58
C ILE A 170 -16.04 6.05 8.66
N ALA A 171 -15.74 4.75 8.48
CA ALA A 171 -14.36 4.25 8.46
C ALA A 171 -13.53 4.91 7.35
N ALA A 172 -14.06 5.00 6.13
CA ALA A 172 -13.35 5.58 4.99
C ALA A 172 -13.01 7.05 5.19
N ARG A 173 -13.93 7.85 5.75
CA ARG A 173 -13.67 9.26 6.11
C ARG A 173 -12.54 9.38 7.12
N GLU A 174 -12.53 8.51 8.11
CA GLU A 174 -11.51 8.52 9.17
C GLU A 174 -10.13 8.11 8.64
N ILE A 175 -10.07 7.06 7.82
CA ILE A 175 -8.85 6.64 7.10
C ILE A 175 -8.31 7.79 6.26
N LEU A 176 -9.18 8.45 5.48
CA LEU A 176 -8.79 9.55 4.59
C LEU A 176 -8.30 10.76 5.38
N LYS A 177 -8.91 11.08 6.53
CA LYS A 177 -8.44 12.15 7.43
C LYS A 177 -7.05 11.85 8.00
N LEU A 178 -6.82 10.62 8.48
CA LEU A 178 -5.51 10.19 8.99
C LEU A 178 -4.44 10.15 7.91
N TYR A 179 -4.78 9.65 6.72
CA TYR A 179 -3.88 9.61 5.57
C TYR A 179 -3.45 11.02 5.12
N ARG A 180 -4.41 11.94 4.93
CA ARG A 180 -4.11 13.33 4.55
C ARG A 180 -3.31 14.04 5.62
N TRP A 181 -3.62 13.81 6.89
CA TRP A 181 -2.81 14.35 7.98
C TRP A 181 -1.33 13.89 7.88
N TRP A 182 -1.10 12.59 7.70
CA TRP A 182 0.25 12.02 7.61
C TRP A 182 1.04 12.48 6.38
N VAL A 183 0.37 12.61 5.23
CA VAL A 183 1.02 12.93 3.95
C VAL A 183 1.14 14.44 3.72
N ASP A 184 0.11 15.21 4.07
CA ASP A 184 0.01 16.63 3.68
C ASP A 184 0.21 17.60 4.85
N THR A 185 -0.23 17.26 6.06
CA THR A 185 -0.24 18.21 7.20
C THR A 185 1.03 18.06 8.04
N ARG A 186 1.29 16.86 8.56
CA ARG A 186 2.41 16.58 9.47
C ARG A 186 3.79 16.94 8.89
N PRO A 187 4.10 16.65 7.60
CA PRO A 187 5.41 16.97 7.04
C PRO A 187 5.67 18.48 6.85
N LYS A 188 4.64 19.33 6.98
CA LYS A 188 4.79 20.80 6.90
C LYS A 188 5.26 21.44 8.20
N ARG A 189 5.40 20.67 9.28
CA ARG A 189 5.94 21.16 10.57
C ARG A 189 7.37 21.66 10.37
N ASP A 190 7.65 22.84 10.92
CA ASP A 190 8.98 23.44 10.87
C ASP A 190 9.80 22.98 12.08
N TYR A 191 10.68 22.00 11.85
CA TYR A 191 11.63 21.53 12.84
C TYR A 191 12.96 22.30 12.81
N SER A 192 13.09 23.33 11.96
CA SER A 192 14.37 24.03 11.78
C SER A 192 14.60 25.06 12.88
N ASN A 193 15.61 24.81 13.71
CA ASN A 193 16.14 25.81 14.63
C ASN A 193 17.33 26.51 13.97
N ASN A 194 17.05 27.60 13.25
CA ASN A 194 18.07 28.35 12.51
C ASN A 194 18.74 29.46 13.34
N LEU A 195 18.46 29.56 14.64
CA LEU A 195 19.13 30.55 15.47
C LEU A 195 20.52 30.06 15.84
N LYS A 196 21.52 30.81 15.38
CA LYS A 196 22.88 30.70 15.88
C LYS A 196 23.01 31.62 17.09
N TYR A 197 23.45 31.04 18.20
CA TYR A 197 23.91 31.82 19.33
C TYR A 197 25.41 32.03 19.13
N ASP A 198 25.80 33.23 18.73
CA ASP A 198 27.18 33.54 18.31
C ASP A 198 28.08 33.93 19.51
N HIS A 199 27.49 34.21 20.68
CA HIS A 199 28.22 34.46 21.94
C HIS A 199 28.52 33.19 22.76
N GLN A 200 28.70 32.03 22.10
CA GLN A 200 29.08 30.76 22.75
C GLN A 200 30.53 30.69 23.29
N GLY A 201 31.26 31.81 23.38
CA GLY A 201 32.57 31.85 24.05
C GLY A 201 33.65 30.95 23.44
N PHE A 202 33.52 30.50 22.19
CA PHE A 202 34.51 29.63 21.53
C PHE A 202 35.75 30.41 21.04
N GLU A 203 36.38 31.15 21.93
CA GLU A 203 37.82 31.46 21.87
C GLU A 203 38.53 30.68 22.99
N MET A 204 38.63 29.34 22.84
CA MET A 204 39.58 28.51 23.60
C MET A 204 39.55 28.60 25.14
N GLY A 205 38.38 28.62 25.80
CA GLY A 205 38.33 28.60 27.26
C GLY A 205 37.03 28.05 27.84
N SER A 206 37.18 27.07 28.74
CA SER A 206 36.24 26.60 29.79
C SER A 206 34.78 26.31 29.41
N LEU A 207 34.37 25.05 29.57
CA LEU A 207 33.06 24.53 29.19
C LEU A 207 31.85 24.99 30.02
N ASP A 208 32.00 25.78 31.10
CA ASP A 208 30.89 25.91 32.05
C ASP A 208 30.61 27.30 32.70
N ASP A 209 31.45 28.34 32.58
CA ASP A 209 31.30 29.53 33.46
C ASP A 209 31.18 30.93 32.80
N ASP A 210 31.38 31.10 31.49
CA ASP A 210 31.41 32.43 30.84
C ASP A 210 30.21 32.69 29.88
N PHE A 211 29.05 32.08 30.12
CA PHE A 211 27.84 32.41 29.36
C PHE A 211 27.20 33.70 29.90
N ASP A 212 27.26 34.78 29.12
CA ASP A 212 26.51 36.00 29.43
C ASP A 212 25.01 35.77 29.20
N HIS A 213 24.32 35.30 30.25
CA HIS A 213 22.88 35.09 30.26
C HIS A 213 22.06 36.38 30.12
N THR A 214 22.71 37.55 30.14
CA THR A 214 22.06 38.86 29.95
C THR A 214 22.20 39.39 28.52
N ALA A 215 22.98 38.74 27.67
CA ALA A 215 23.13 39.11 26.27
C ALA A 215 21.80 39.00 25.51
N GLU A 216 21.54 39.95 24.61
CA GLU A 216 20.26 40.03 23.87
C GLU A 216 20.01 38.80 22.99
N ASP A 217 21.06 38.24 22.41
CA ASP A 217 21.00 37.02 21.59
C ASP A 217 20.74 35.76 22.43
N PHE A 218 21.25 35.69 23.66
CA PHE A 218 20.93 34.62 24.62
C PHE A 218 19.45 34.65 24.99
N ILE A 219 18.91 35.83 25.31
CA ILE A 219 17.49 36.00 25.63
C ILE A 219 16.61 35.64 24.42
N ALA A 220 17.00 36.08 23.22
CA ALA A 220 16.28 35.75 21.99
C ALA A 220 16.33 34.25 21.67
N TYR A 221 17.49 33.61 21.88
CA TYR A 221 17.68 32.17 21.72
C TYR A 221 16.79 31.39 22.69
N HIS A 222 16.82 31.73 23.99
CA HIS A 222 15.99 31.07 25.00
C HIS A 222 14.50 31.22 24.72
N LYS A 223 14.04 32.44 24.41
CA LYS A 223 12.64 32.67 24.05
C LYS A 223 12.22 31.81 22.85
N ARG A 224 13.08 31.68 21.84
CA ARG A 224 12.79 30.82 20.69
C ARG A 224 12.78 29.34 21.07
N PHE A 225 13.66 28.92 21.97
CA PHE A 225 13.65 27.56 22.50
C PHE A 225 12.35 27.25 23.22
N ASP A 226 11.86 28.19 24.03
CA ASP A 226 10.56 28.05 24.71
C ASP A 226 9.41 27.95 23.68
N GLU A 227 9.41 28.80 22.64
CA GLU A 227 8.43 28.72 21.55
C GLU A 227 8.50 27.36 20.81
N ILE A 228 9.70 26.83 20.56
CA ILE A 228 9.87 25.52 19.92
C ILE A 228 9.37 24.40 20.83
N GLU A 229 9.64 24.48 22.13
CA GLU A 229 9.21 23.49 23.11
C GLU A 229 7.67 23.47 23.24
N GLU A 230 7.04 24.65 23.28
CA GLU A 230 5.58 24.76 23.26
C GLU A 230 4.97 24.09 22.02
N ASN A 231 5.52 24.38 20.83
CA ASN A 231 5.09 23.74 19.58
C ASN A 231 5.31 22.21 19.60
N ARG A 232 6.44 21.75 20.16
CA ARG A 232 6.75 20.31 20.28
C ARG A 232 5.70 19.61 21.13
N ILE A 233 5.36 20.18 22.29
CA ILE A 233 4.34 19.64 23.19
C ILE A 233 2.97 19.56 22.49
N GLU A 234 2.62 20.55 21.67
CA GLU A 234 1.38 20.52 20.88
C GLU A 234 1.41 19.43 19.81
N TRP A 235 2.52 19.29 19.09
CA TRP A 235 2.68 18.26 18.06
C TRP A 235 2.68 16.85 18.64
N ASP A 236 3.27 16.65 19.82
CA ASP A 236 3.28 15.35 20.49
C ASP A 236 1.86 14.94 20.90
N LYS A 237 1.07 15.89 21.44
CA LYS A 237 -0.36 15.65 21.74
C LYS A 237 -1.17 15.32 20.48
N GLU A 238 -0.89 16.01 19.38
CA GLU A 238 -1.54 15.73 18.09
C GLU A 238 -1.14 14.33 17.58
N ASP A 239 0.14 13.97 17.63
CA ASP A 239 0.65 12.67 17.19
C ASP A 239 0.02 11.54 18.01
N ASP A 240 -0.11 11.72 19.34
CA ASP A 240 -0.81 10.79 20.24
C ASP A 240 -2.29 10.62 19.86
N GLU A 241 -3.00 11.72 19.62
CA GLU A 241 -4.42 11.67 19.23
C GLU A 241 -4.59 10.89 17.91
N MET A 242 -3.74 11.17 16.92
CA MET A 242 -3.81 10.54 15.61
C MET A 242 -3.45 9.06 15.70
N LEU A 243 -2.48 8.68 16.53
CA LEU A 243 -2.13 7.29 16.78
C LEU A 243 -3.28 6.54 17.47
N ILE A 244 -3.94 7.14 18.46
CA ILE A 244 -5.12 6.57 19.11
C ILE A 244 -6.24 6.33 18.08
N ARG A 245 -6.47 7.29 17.20
CA ARG A 245 -7.48 7.19 16.13
C ARG A 245 -7.14 6.07 15.14
N LEU A 246 -5.88 5.96 14.73
CA LEU A 246 -5.39 4.87 13.89
C LEU A 246 -5.61 3.49 14.56
N VAL A 247 -5.26 3.37 15.83
CA VAL A 247 -5.46 2.13 16.59
C VAL A 247 -6.93 1.75 16.70
N LYS A 248 -7.85 2.73 16.78
CA LYS A 248 -9.31 2.48 16.78
C LYS A 248 -9.81 1.94 15.45
N ILE A 249 -9.31 2.45 14.33
CA ILE A 249 -9.72 1.98 12.98
C ILE A 249 -9.01 0.69 12.53
N ARG A 250 -8.06 0.15 13.29
CA ARG A 250 -7.32 -1.06 12.89
C ARG A 250 -8.21 -2.25 12.50
N GLN A 251 -9.41 -2.36 13.08
CA GLN A 251 -10.34 -3.47 12.81
C GLN A 251 -11.06 -3.35 11.47
N VAL A 252 -11.14 -2.14 10.91
CA VAL A 252 -11.78 -1.88 9.61
C VAL A 252 -10.77 -1.85 8.46
N ILE A 253 -9.46 -1.83 8.77
CA ILE A 253 -8.37 -1.93 7.80
C ILE A 253 -8.15 -3.41 7.50
N TRP A 254 -8.80 -3.91 6.44
CA TRP A 254 -8.67 -5.28 5.98
C TRP A 254 -8.31 -5.30 4.49
N THR A 255 -7.52 -6.30 4.09
CA THR A 255 -7.04 -6.54 2.71
C THR A 255 -7.64 -7.82 2.17
#